data_AF-A0A1M4WC68-F1
#
_entry.id   AF-A0A1M4WC68-F1
#
_cell.length_a   1.000
_cell.length_b   1.000
_cell.length_c   1.000
_cell.angle_alpha   90.00
_cell.angle_beta   90.00
_cell.angle_gamma   90.00
#
_symmetry.space_group_name_H-M   'P 1'
#
loop_
_entity.id
_entity.type
_entity.pdbx_description
1 polymer ?
#
loop_
_entity_poly.entity_id
_entity_poly.type
_entity_poly.pdbx_seq_one_letter_code
_entity_poly.pdbx_strand_id
1 'polypeptide(L)'
;MAIPKKGSRKITIDNNIFVWKIKKHPSHNERHDVDYLIPIQHIDGGQILLVRLGYCRSGYSLSPIQEITPSIIKRCIKEATIKGWHFDKKAAPLVLDLAYLLRDEAISLTKQFFDEIINNSRNESANKIVSNADSLMQAGEFEIALEMVIDNLAEYQIELPEVTINIADRALTIYGNHKYKSVLREILKNYKNDRTR
;
A
#
# COMPACT_ATOMS: atom_id res chain seq x y z
N MET A 1 -8.91 21.21 -18.50
CA MET A 1 -7.98 21.75 -17.49
C MET A 1 -6.62 21.08 -17.68
N ALA A 2 -5.52 21.77 -17.40
CA ALA A 2 -4.17 21.21 -17.47
C ALA A 2 -3.51 21.31 -16.09
N ILE A 3 -2.72 20.30 -15.71
CA ILE A 3 -1.97 20.34 -14.45
C ILE A 3 -0.89 21.44 -14.55
N PRO A 4 -0.74 22.32 -13.54
CA PRO A 4 0.33 23.30 -13.52
C PRO A 4 1.70 22.61 -13.56
N LYS A 5 2.52 22.94 -14.58
CA LYS A 5 3.86 22.35 -14.76
C LYS A 5 4.85 22.76 -13.64
N LYS A 6 4.61 23.88 -12.96
CA LYS A 6 5.45 24.33 -11.84
C LYS A 6 5.24 23.44 -10.62
N GLY A 7 6.30 22.76 -10.20
CA GLY A 7 6.32 21.86 -9.04
C GLY A 7 5.64 20.51 -9.28
N SER A 8 5.38 20.13 -10.54
CA SER A 8 5.02 18.76 -10.87
C SER A 8 6.28 17.89 -10.96
N ARG A 9 6.12 16.61 -10.64
CA ARG A 9 7.12 15.55 -10.83
C ARG A 9 6.85 14.88 -12.18
N LYS A 10 7.89 14.40 -12.85
CA LYS A 10 7.79 13.67 -14.13
C LYS A 10 8.01 12.18 -13.89
N ILE A 11 7.36 11.35 -14.70
CA ILE A 11 7.63 9.91 -14.77
C ILE A 11 7.46 9.43 -16.22
N THR A 12 8.32 8.52 -16.65
CA THR A 12 8.26 7.90 -17.99
C THR A 12 7.75 6.47 -17.85
N ILE A 13 6.72 6.12 -18.62
CA ILE A 13 6.11 4.79 -18.64
C ILE A 13 5.82 4.46 -20.10
N ASP A 14 6.39 3.35 -20.59
CA ASP A 14 6.16 2.85 -21.96
C ASP A 14 6.33 3.97 -23.01
N ASN A 15 7.45 4.70 -22.93
CA ASN A 15 7.81 5.85 -23.77
C ASN A 15 6.89 7.09 -23.68
N ASN A 16 5.89 7.08 -22.81
CA ASN A 16 5.02 8.22 -22.55
C ASN A 16 5.47 8.97 -21.29
N ILE A 17 5.43 10.30 -21.34
CA ILE A 17 5.86 11.15 -20.22
C ILE A 17 4.62 11.69 -19.52
N PHE A 18 4.52 11.39 -18.24
CA PHE A 18 3.44 11.86 -17.39
C PHE A 18 3.95 12.87 -16.36
N VAL A 19 3.09 13.80 -16.00
CA VAL A 19 3.29 14.76 -14.92
C VAL A 19 2.28 14.49 -13.81
N TRP A 20 2.76 14.53 -12.57
CA TRP A 20 1.92 14.37 -11.38
C TRP A 20 2.32 15.37 -10.32
N LYS A 21 1.40 15.66 -9.39
CA LYS A 21 1.65 16.69 -8.37
C LYS A 21 1.00 16.35 -7.05
N ILE A 22 1.78 16.48 -5.98
CA ILE A 22 1.28 16.53 -4.61
C ILE A 22 1.54 17.94 -4.11
N LYS A 23 0.49 18.64 -3.67
CA LYS A 23 0.64 19.99 -3.10
C LYS A 23 1.57 19.92 -1.90
N LYS A 24 2.38 20.95 -1.64
CA LYS A 24 3.30 21.03 -0.47
C LYS A 24 2.63 21.45 0.84
N HIS A 25 1.47 22.09 0.79
CA HIS A 25 0.67 22.44 1.95
C HIS A 25 -0.82 22.34 1.58
N PRO A 26 -1.67 21.88 2.51
CA PRO A 26 -3.11 22.14 2.42
C PRO A 26 -3.35 23.63 2.25
N SER A 27 -4.36 24.03 1.47
CA SER A 27 -4.82 25.41 1.57
C SER A 27 -5.44 25.65 2.95
N HIS A 28 -5.43 26.88 3.46
CA HIS A 28 -5.86 27.19 4.82
C HIS A 28 -7.33 26.79 5.13
N ASN A 29 -8.12 26.54 4.09
CA ASN A 29 -9.53 26.13 4.17
C ASN A 29 -9.76 24.66 3.75
N GLU A 30 -8.72 23.88 3.46
CA GLU A 30 -8.87 22.45 3.15
C GLU A 30 -9.03 21.66 4.46
N ARG A 31 -10.10 20.86 4.53
CA ARG A 31 -10.27 19.87 5.61
C ARG A 31 -9.05 18.97 5.69
N HIS A 32 -8.41 18.94 6.85
CA HIS A 32 -7.12 18.29 7.06
C HIS A 32 -7.23 16.76 7.18
N ASP A 33 -8.43 16.24 7.32
CA ASP A 33 -8.80 14.84 7.52
C ASP A 33 -9.31 14.14 6.24
N VAL A 34 -9.25 14.82 5.09
CA VAL A 34 -9.77 14.27 3.83
C VAL A 34 -8.62 13.77 2.94
N ASP A 35 -8.86 12.63 2.29
CA ASP A 35 -7.95 12.07 1.29
C ASP A 35 -7.66 13.04 0.15
N TYR A 36 -6.37 13.19 -0.15
CA TYR A 36 -5.95 13.97 -1.30
C TYR A 36 -6.10 13.18 -2.60
N LEU A 37 -6.73 13.81 -3.59
CA LEU A 37 -6.65 13.36 -4.97
C LEU A 37 -5.33 13.80 -5.58
N ILE A 38 -4.60 12.85 -6.14
CA ILE A 38 -3.34 13.09 -6.83
C ILE A 38 -3.64 13.20 -8.32
N PRO A 39 -3.51 14.40 -8.93
CA PRO A 39 -3.69 14.56 -10.35
C PRO A 39 -2.47 14.05 -11.12
N ILE A 40 -2.75 13.32 -12.20
CA ILE A 40 -1.80 12.77 -13.17
C ILE A 40 -2.30 13.12 -14.58
N GLN A 41 -1.40 13.57 -15.46
CA GLN A 41 -1.73 13.91 -16.85
C GLN A 41 -0.53 13.60 -17.76
N HIS A 42 -0.79 13.28 -19.02
CA HIS A 42 0.27 13.22 -20.03
C HIS A 42 0.89 14.60 -20.28
N ILE A 43 2.17 14.67 -20.66
CA ILE A 43 2.87 15.96 -20.83
C ILE A 43 2.28 16.82 -21.95
N ASP A 44 1.69 16.16 -22.96
CA ASP A 44 1.02 16.79 -24.09
C ASP A 44 -0.46 17.12 -23.82
N GLY A 45 -0.95 16.83 -22.60
CA GLY A 45 -2.32 17.13 -22.18
C GLY A 45 -3.22 15.90 -22.13
N GLY A 46 -4.44 16.01 -22.67
CA GLY A 46 -5.44 14.93 -22.66
C GLY A 46 -6.19 14.77 -21.33
N GLN A 47 -6.71 13.58 -21.08
CA GLN A 47 -7.59 13.25 -19.96
C GLN A 47 -6.80 13.26 -18.66
N ILE A 48 -7.30 13.98 -17.66
CA ILE A 48 -6.69 13.97 -16.32
C ILE A 48 -7.13 12.71 -15.57
N LEU A 49 -6.19 12.05 -14.94
CA LEU A 49 -6.44 11.02 -13.94
C LEU A 49 -6.33 11.63 -12.54
N LEU A 50 -7.33 11.39 -11.70
CA LEU A 50 -7.36 11.78 -10.29
C LEU A 50 -7.35 10.50 -9.44
N VAL A 51 -6.27 10.27 -8.72
CA VAL A 51 -6.12 9.04 -7.91
C VAL A 51 -6.37 9.34 -6.44
N ARG A 52 -7.25 8.57 -5.80
CA ARG A 52 -7.37 8.51 -4.35
C ARG A 52 -6.53 7.33 -3.85
N LEU A 53 -5.60 7.62 -2.95
CA LEU A 53 -4.68 6.62 -2.38
C LEU A 53 -4.90 6.35 -0.89
N GLY A 54 -5.89 6.98 -0.23
CA GLY A 54 -5.91 7.02 1.24
C GLY A 54 -4.80 7.93 1.81
N TYR A 55 -4.16 8.74 0.96
CA TYR A 55 -3.12 9.66 1.37
C TYR A 55 -3.74 10.89 2.01
N CYS A 56 -3.62 10.96 3.34
CA CYS A 56 -3.90 12.15 4.11
C CYS A 56 -2.58 12.79 4.56
N ARG A 57 -2.53 14.12 4.54
CA ARG A 57 -1.33 14.86 4.94
C ARG A 57 -1.47 15.61 6.25
N SER A 58 -2.55 15.42 6.99
CA SER A 58 -2.55 15.91 8.36
C SER A 58 -1.49 15.16 9.16
N GLY A 59 -0.56 15.91 9.77
CA GLY A 59 0.29 15.37 10.84
C GLY A 59 -0.48 15.00 12.11
N TYR A 60 -1.82 15.07 12.06
CA TYR A 60 -2.72 14.67 13.15
C TYR A 60 -2.99 13.16 13.14
N SER A 61 -2.52 12.40 12.14
CA SER A 61 -2.52 10.94 12.22
C SER A 61 -1.39 10.45 13.11
N LEU A 62 -1.67 9.42 13.92
CA LEU A 62 -0.64 8.69 14.68
C LEU A 62 0.29 7.89 13.75
N SER A 63 -0.17 7.56 12.55
CA SER A 63 0.61 6.86 11.53
C SER A 63 1.54 7.84 10.78
N PRO A 64 2.78 7.42 10.46
CA PRO A 64 3.66 8.22 9.62
C PRO A 64 3.01 8.43 8.25
N ILE A 65 3.10 9.66 7.74
CA ILE A 65 2.60 10.01 6.41
C ILE A 65 3.46 9.25 5.38
N GLN A 66 2.89 8.23 4.76
CA GLN A 66 3.57 7.43 3.74
C GLN A 66 3.93 8.30 2.54
N GLU A 67 5.20 8.27 2.12
CA GLU A 67 5.61 9.06 0.97
C GLU A 67 5.06 8.44 -0.32
N ILE A 68 4.44 9.26 -1.16
CA ILE A 68 4.02 8.81 -2.49
C ILE A 68 5.23 8.83 -3.42
N THR A 69 5.61 7.63 -3.85
CA THR A 69 6.78 7.38 -4.69
C THR A 69 6.41 7.30 -6.18
N PRO A 70 7.38 7.46 -7.10
CA PRO A 70 7.15 7.23 -8.53
C PRO A 70 6.65 5.81 -8.86
N SER A 71 7.03 4.78 -8.09
CA SER A 71 6.57 3.40 -8.31
C SER A 71 5.06 3.25 -8.06
N ILE A 72 4.54 3.88 -7.00
CA ILE A 72 3.09 3.92 -6.72
C ILE A 72 2.35 4.59 -7.89
N ILE A 73 2.84 5.75 -8.34
CA ILE A 73 2.25 6.48 -9.48
C ILE A 73 2.26 5.64 -10.76
N LYS A 74 3.36 4.92 -11.03
CA LYS A 74 3.45 3.99 -12.16
C LYS A 74 2.38 2.92 -12.11
N ARG A 75 2.12 2.34 -10.93
CA ARG A 75 1.07 1.34 -10.74
C ARG A 75 -0.32 1.95 -10.97
N CYS A 76 -0.58 3.14 -10.43
CA CYS A 76 -1.83 3.86 -10.66
C CYS A 76 -2.13 4.09 -12.14
N ILE A 77 -1.12 4.50 -12.91
CA ILE A 77 -1.25 4.72 -14.36
C ILE A 77 -1.59 3.42 -15.08
N LYS A 78 -0.91 2.32 -14.76
CA LYS A 78 -1.20 1.00 -15.35
C LYS A 78 -2.62 0.53 -15.05
N GLU A 79 -3.04 0.60 -13.79
CA GLU A 79 -4.40 0.27 -13.37
C GLU A 79 -5.45 1.14 -14.08
N ALA A 80 -5.16 2.44 -14.22
CA ALA A 80 -6.05 3.35 -14.92
C ALA A 80 -6.20 3.00 -16.39
N THR A 81 -5.10 2.71 -17.09
CA THR A 81 -5.14 2.28 -18.49
C THR A 81 -5.96 1.01 -18.67
N ILE A 82 -5.82 0.03 -17.77
CA ILE A 82 -6.63 -1.20 -17.77
C ILE A 82 -8.12 -0.87 -17.58
N LYS A 83 -8.44 0.12 -16.73
CA LYS A 83 -9.80 0.61 -16.48
C LYS A 83 -10.34 1.58 -17.55
N GLY A 84 -9.67 1.68 -18.70
CA GLY A 84 -10.13 2.48 -19.83
C GLY A 84 -9.77 3.96 -19.76
N TRP A 85 -8.75 4.34 -18.98
CA TRP A 85 -8.20 5.69 -19.04
C TRP A 85 -7.52 5.94 -20.39
N HIS A 86 -7.95 7.00 -21.08
CA HIS A 86 -7.40 7.40 -22.38
C HIS A 86 -6.63 8.72 -22.22
N PHE A 87 -5.38 8.63 -21.79
CA PHE A 87 -4.53 9.78 -21.47
C PHE A 87 -4.30 10.71 -22.67
N ASP A 88 -4.43 10.22 -23.89
CA ASP A 88 -4.24 10.92 -25.16
C ASP A 88 -5.49 11.72 -25.60
N LYS A 89 -6.67 11.38 -25.08
CA LYS A 89 -7.94 12.00 -25.49
C LYS A 89 -8.35 13.11 -24.53
N LYS A 90 -8.94 14.20 -25.05
CA LYS A 90 -9.59 15.19 -24.19
C LYS A 90 -10.95 14.66 -23.74
N ALA A 91 -11.05 14.30 -22.46
CA ALA A 91 -12.27 13.82 -21.83
C ALA A 91 -12.42 14.38 -20.41
N ALA A 92 -13.58 14.11 -19.78
CA ALA A 92 -13.78 14.39 -18.37
C ALA A 92 -12.74 13.64 -17.51
N PRO A 93 -12.29 14.20 -16.37
CA PRO A 93 -11.32 13.52 -15.52
C PRO A 93 -11.81 12.14 -15.10
N LEU A 94 -10.93 11.15 -15.14
CA LEU A 94 -11.19 9.84 -14.56
C LEU A 94 -10.76 9.87 -13.09
N VAL A 95 -11.66 9.51 -12.18
CA VAL A 95 -11.35 9.35 -10.76
C VAL A 95 -11.21 7.87 -10.46
N LEU A 96 -10.10 7.47 -9.85
CA LEU A 96 -9.88 6.09 -9.40
C LEU A 96 -9.59 6.05 -7.91
N ASP A 97 -10.33 5.17 -7.22
CA ASP A 97 -10.01 4.80 -5.86
C ASP A 97 -9.06 3.60 -5.88
N LEU A 98 -7.84 3.86 -5.42
CA LEU A 98 -6.75 2.92 -5.30
C LEU A 98 -6.17 2.98 -3.88
N ALA A 99 -7.00 3.28 -2.88
CA ALA A 99 -6.55 3.33 -1.48
C ALA A 99 -5.95 2.00 -1.00
N TYR A 100 -6.30 0.89 -1.63
CA TYR A 100 -5.66 -0.40 -1.37
C TYR A 100 -4.18 -0.44 -1.79
N LEU A 101 -3.69 0.42 -2.70
CA LEU A 101 -2.28 0.39 -3.13
C LEU A 101 -1.32 0.83 -2.03
N LEU A 102 -1.76 1.67 -1.11
CA LEU A 102 -0.98 1.99 0.10
C LEU A 102 -1.14 0.89 1.17
N ARG A 103 -2.29 0.20 1.20
CA ARG A 103 -2.53 -0.99 2.04
C ARG A 103 -1.78 -2.23 1.54
N ASP A 104 -1.48 -2.30 0.25
CA ASP A 104 -0.77 -3.39 -0.41
C ASP A 104 0.66 -3.53 0.09
N GLU A 105 1.26 -2.49 0.67
CA GLU A 105 2.55 -2.66 1.34
C GLU A 105 2.39 -3.56 2.57
N ALA A 106 1.37 -3.36 3.40
CA ALA A 106 1.08 -4.25 4.54
C ALA A 106 0.75 -5.69 4.07
N ILE A 107 -0.03 -5.84 3.00
CA ILE A 107 -0.36 -7.15 2.41
C ILE A 107 0.90 -7.81 1.83
N SER A 108 1.75 -7.06 1.12
CA SER A 108 3.00 -7.52 0.53
C SER A 108 4.00 -7.93 1.61
N LEU A 109 4.13 -7.16 2.68
CA LEU A 109 4.97 -7.47 3.84
C LEU A 109 4.47 -8.73 4.54
N THR A 110 3.16 -8.89 4.66
CA THR A 110 2.54 -10.09 5.25
C THR A 110 2.78 -11.32 4.36
N LYS A 111 2.69 -11.18 3.03
CA LYS A 111 3.01 -12.26 2.09
C LYS A 111 4.47 -12.65 2.11
N GLN A 112 5.39 -11.68 2.08
CA GLN A 112 6.82 -11.95 2.24
C GLN A 112 7.11 -12.69 3.54
N PHE A 113 6.51 -12.24 4.63
CA PHE A 113 6.61 -12.89 5.92
C PHE A 113 6.09 -14.33 5.89
N PHE A 114 4.95 -14.58 5.25
CA PHE A 114 4.34 -15.90 5.08
C PHE A 114 5.21 -16.84 4.22
N ASP A 115 5.72 -16.37 3.10
CA ASP A 115 6.63 -17.12 2.24
C ASP A 115 7.91 -17.50 2.99
N GLU A 116 8.42 -16.60 3.83
CA GLU A 116 9.63 -16.83 4.62
C GLU A 116 9.39 -17.83 5.75
N ILE A 117 8.19 -17.85 6.35
CA ILE A 117 7.79 -18.93 7.26
C ILE A 117 7.75 -20.26 6.50
N ILE A 118 7.07 -20.33 5.35
CA ILE A 118 6.91 -21.58 4.59
C ILE A 118 8.27 -22.15 4.17
N ASN A 119 9.15 -21.30 3.64
CA ASN A 119 10.44 -21.73 3.09
C ASN A 119 11.42 -22.22 4.16
N ASN A 120 11.29 -21.73 5.39
CA ASN A 120 12.22 -22.06 6.48
C ASN A 120 11.63 -23.02 7.52
N SER A 121 10.31 -23.20 7.56
CA SER A 121 9.63 -24.09 8.48
C SER A 121 9.70 -25.56 8.00
N ARG A 122 10.25 -26.43 8.84
CA ARG A 122 10.07 -27.90 8.70
C ARG A 122 8.74 -28.38 9.32
N ASN A 123 7.93 -27.48 9.85
CA ASN A 123 6.68 -27.80 10.54
C ASN A 123 5.49 -27.74 9.58
N GLU A 124 4.92 -28.90 9.29
CA GLU A 124 3.76 -29.07 8.39
C GLU A 124 2.51 -28.32 8.88
N SER A 125 2.34 -28.18 10.20
CA SER A 125 1.22 -27.43 10.78
C SER A 125 1.34 -25.93 10.49
N ALA A 126 2.56 -25.38 10.59
CA ALA A 126 2.81 -23.98 10.26
C ALA A 126 2.50 -23.69 8.78
N ASN A 127 2.90 -24.58 7.87
CA ASN A 127 2.65 -24.44 6.44
C ASN A 127 1.15 -24.47 6.12
N LYS A 128 0.38 -25.32 6.81
CA LYS A 128 -1.08 -25.38 6.68
C LYS A 128 -1.77 -24.10 7.16
N ILE A 129 -1.31 -23.54 8.29
CA ILE A 129 -1.83 -22.27 8.82
C ILE A 129 -1.56 -21.13 7.84
N VAL A 130 -0.34 -21.04 7.31
CA VAL A 130 0.02 -19.98 6.35
C VAL A 130 -0.74 -20.12 5.03
N SER A 131 -0.93 -21.35 4.52
CA SER A 131 -1.71 -21.60 3.31
C SER A 131 -3.19 -21.21 3.47
N ASN A 132 -3.78 -21.49 4.63
CA ASN A 132 -5.12 -21.03 4.98
C ASN A 132 -5.17 -19.50 5.09
N ALA A 133 -4.13 -18.87 5.63
CA ALA A 133 -4.06 -17.42 5.77
C ALA A 133 -3.96 -16.74 4.40
N ASP A 134 -3.16 -17.28 3.48
CA ASP A 134 -3.06 -16.75 2.12
C ASP A 134 -4.40 -16.87 1.37
N SER A 135 -5.13 -17.98 1.55
CA SER A 135 -6.49 -18.14 1.00
C SER A 135 -7.46 -17.08 1.53
N LEU A 136 -7.40 -16.77 2.83
CA LEU A 136 -8.20 -15.69 3.44
C LEU A 136 -7.79 -14.31 2.94
N MET A 137 -6.49 -14.06 2.76
CA MET A 137 -5.99 -12.81 2.18
C MET A 137 -6.47 -12.62 0.72
N GLN A 138 -6.47 -13.68 -0.09
CA GLN A 138 -6.99 -13.65 -1.46
C GLN A 138 -8.51 -13.39 -1.50
N ALA A 139 -9.25 -13.81 -0.48
CA ALA A 139 -10.67 -13.53 -0.30
C ALA A 139 -10.96 -12.10 0.23
N GLY A 140 -9.93 -11.31 0.55
CA GLY A 140 -10.07 -9.97 1.14
C GLY A 140 -10.24 -9.96 2.67
N GLU A 141 -10.14 -11.11 3.33
CA GLU A 141 -10.31 -11.30 4.77
C GLU A 141 -8.97 -11.15 5.52
N PHE A 142 -8.24 -10.06 5.24
CA PHE A 142 -6.88 -9.83 5.73
C PHE A 142 -6.77 -9.81 7.26
N GLU A 143 -7.75 -9.21 7.93
CA GLU A 143 -7.81 -9.11 9.39
C GLU A 143 -7.91 -10.49 10.05
N ILE A 144 -8.76 -11.35 9.50
CA ILE A 144 -8.96 -12.72 9.95
C ILE A 144 -7.71 -13.56 9.69
N ALA A 145 -7.09 -13.39 8.51
CA ALA A 145 -5.85 -14.07 8.16
C ALA A 145 -4.73 -13.77 9.16
N LEU A 146 -4.56 -12.50 9.54
CA LEU A 146 -3.54 -12.06 10.49
C LEU A 146 -3.79 -12.56 11.92
N GLU A 147 -5.01 -12.41 12.44
CA GLU A 147 -5.36 -12.90 13.78
C GLU A 147 -5.15 -14.42 13.87
N MET A 148 -5.55 -15.17 12.83
CA MET A 148 -5.32 -16.61 12.76
C MET A 148 -3.83 -16.96 12.87
N VAL A 149 -2.95 -16.28 12.12
CA VAL A 149 -1.50 -16.54 12.20
C VAL A 149 -0.94 -16.12 13.56
N ILE A 150 -1.37 -14.98 14.11
CA ILE A 150 -0.95 -14.48 15.43
C ILE A 150 -1.28 -15.48 16.55
N ASP A 151 -2.47 -16.05 16.52
CA ASP A 151 -2.95 -16.95 17.59
C ASP A 151 -2.27 -18.32 17.50
N ASN A 152 -2.12 -18.85 16.29
CA ASN A 152 -1.49 -20.15 16.10
C ASN A 152 0.03 -20.10 16.33
N LEU A 153 0.73 -19.03 15.96
CA LEU A 153 2.17 -18.89 16.22
C LEU A 153 2.50 -18.93 17.73
N ALA A 154 1.56 -18.53 18.59
CA ALA A 154 1.75 -18.57 20.04
C ALA A 154 1.58 -19.98 20.62
N GLU A 155 0.80 -20.85 19.98
CA GLU A 155 0.45 -22.17 20.48
C GLU A 155 1.50 -23.23 20.12
N TYR A 156 2.11 -23.13 18.95
CA TYR A 156 2.98 -24.19 18.42
C TYR A 156 4.47 -24.08 18.79
N GLN A 157 4.89 -23.10 19.60
CA GLN A 157 6.31 -22.84 19.94
C GLN A 157 7.25 -22.92 18.71
N ILE A 158 6.76 -22.52 17.52
CA ILE A 158 7.48 -22.73 16.25
C ILE A 158 8.73 -21.88 16.29
N GLU A 159 9.94 -22.46 16.33
CA GLU A 159 11.15 -21.67 16.14
C GLU A 159 11.17 -21.11 14.71
N LEU A 160 10.78 -19.84 14.57
CA LEU A 160 10.85 -19.15 13.29
C LEU A 160 12.28 -18.66 13.04
N PRO A 161 12.75 -18.72 11.79
CA PRO A 161 14.05 -18.17 11.40
C PRO A 161 14.11 -16.66 11.70
N GLU A 162 15.30 -16.07 11.65
CA GLU A 162 15.45 -14.61 11.57
C GLU A 162 14.88 -14.11 10.24
N VAL A 163 13.89 -13.24 10.29
CA VAL A 163 13.22 -12.68 9.11
C VAL A 163 13.52 -11.20 9.02
N THR A 164 14.08 -10.75 7.90
CA THR A 164 14.31 -9.33 7.64
C THR A 164 13.28 -8.81 6.65
N ILE A 165 12.36 -7.98 7.13
CA ILE A 165 11.32 -7.38 6.30
C ILE A 165 11.66 -5.92 6.04
N ASN A 166 11.65 -5.48 4.78
CA ASN A 166 11.89 -4.09 4.42
C ASN A 166 10.58 -3.30 4.40
N ILE A 167 10.38 -2.44 5.39
CA ILE A 167 9.20 -1.56 5.51
C ILE A 167 9.62 -0.13 5.16
N ALA A 168 9.08 0.46 4.08
CA ALA A 168 9.32 1.87 3.72
C ALA A 168 10.81 2.29 3.82
N ASP A 169 11.69 1.55 3.13
CA ASP A 169 13.16 1.74 3.10
C ASP A 169 13.89 1.51 4.45
N ARG A 170 13.24 0.88 5.43
CA ARG A 170 13.87 0.40 6.68
C ARG A 170 13.83 -1.13 6.75
N ALA A 171 15.00 -1.75 6.87
CA ALA A 171 15.10 -3.17 7.19
C ALA A 171 14.71 -3.38 8.67
N LEU A 172 13.61 -4.09 8.89
CA LEU A 172 13.19 -4.57 10.20
C LEU A 172 13.57 -6.05 10.31
N THR A 173 14.64 -6.33 11.03
CA THR A 173 15.05 -7.70 11.33
C THR A 173 14.36 -8.19 12.60
N ILE A 174 13.59 -9.26 12.48
CA ILE A 174 12.77 -9.82 13.54
C ILE A 174 13.51 -11.03 14.13
N TYR A 175 13.77 -10.97 15.43
CA TYR A 175 14.47 -12.02 16.18
C TYR A 175 13.49 -12.74 17.10
N GLY A 176 13.24 -14.03 16.85
CA GLY A 176 12.54 -14.96 17.76
C GLY A 176 11.02 -14.74 17.92
N ASN A 177 10.36 -15.75 18.50
CA ASN A 177 8.90 -15.89 18.58
C ASN A 177 8.14 -14.73 19.21
N HIS A 178 8.69 -14.11 20.25
CA HIS A 178 8.00 -13.03 20.95
C HIS A 178 7.94 -11.72 20.13
N LYS A 179 8.86 -11.49 19.18
CA LYS A 179 8.83 -10.29 18.34
C LYS A 179 7.85 -10.43 17.17
N TYR A 180 7.65 -11.62 16.60
CA TYR A 180 6.72 -11.82 15.49
C TYR A 180 5.27 -11.45 15.84
N LYS A 181 4.81 -11.85 17.03
CA LYS A 181 3.48 -11.49 17.52
C LYS A 181 3.30 -9.97 17.62
N SER A 182 4.33 -9.25 18.06
CA SER A 182 4.28 -7.79 18.16
C SER A 182 4.25 -7.12 16.78
N VAL A 183 5.00 -7.64 15.81
CA VAL A 183 5.03 -7.11 14.44
C VAL A 183 3.70 -7.33 13.73
N LEU A 184 3.15 -8.55 13.78
CA LEU A 184 1.86 -8.84 13.17
C LEU A 184 0.72 -8.05 13.83
N ARG A 185 0.76 -7.86 15.14
CA ARG A 185 -0.21 -6.98 15.85
C ARG A 185 -0.07 -5.52 15.44
N GLU A 186 1.14 -5.03 15.22
CA GLU A 186 1.35 -3.67 14.73
C GLU A 186 0.86 -3.51 13.29
N ILE A 187 1.13 -4.50 12.42
CA ILE A 187 0.58 -4.55 11.05
C ILE A 187 -0.96 -4.55 11.09
N LEU A 188 -1.55 -5.38 11.93
CA LEU A 188 -3.00 -5.48 12.07
C LEU A 188 -3.63 -4.20 12.64
N LYS A 189 -2.98 -3.59 13.62
CA LYS A 189 -3.39 -2.31 14.20
C LYS A 189 -3.36 -1.20 13.16
N ASN A 190 -2.31 -1.13 12.35
CA ASN A 190 -2.21 -0.19 11.24
C ASN A 190 -3.33 -0.44 10.21
N TYR A 191 -3.58 -1.69 9.85
CA TYR A 191 -4.68 -2.07 8.95
C TYR A 191 -6.08 -1.70 9.49
N LYS A 192 -6.35 -1.96 10.78
CA LYS A 192 -7.63 -1.62 11.44
C LYS A 192 -7.86 -0.11 11.43
N ASN A 193 -6.83 0.69 11.74
CA ASN A 193 -6.90 2.14 11.72
C ASN A 193 -7.23 2.72 10.33
N ASP A 194 -6.80 2.04 9.26
CA ASP A 194 -7.09 2.42 7.88
C ASP A 194 -8.52 2.04 7.42
N ARG A 195 -9.22 1.15 8.14
CA ARG A 195 -10.57 0.66 7.79
C ARG A 195 -11.70 1.43 8.47
N THR A 196 -11.44 2.01 9.64
CA THR A 196 -12.41 2.77 10.44
C THR A 196 -12.52 4.26 10.04
N ARG A 197 -11.91 4.67 8.93
CA ARG A 197 -11.91 6.04 8.39
C ARG A 197 -12.51 6.04 6.99
#